data_AF-R9AS39-F1
#
_entry.id   AF-R9AS39-F1
#
_cell.length_a   1.000
_cell.length_b   1.000
_cell.length_c   1.000
_cell.angle_alpha   90.00
_cell.angle_beta   90.00
_cell.angle_gamma   90.00
#
_symmetry.space_group_name_H-M   'P 1'
#
loop_
_entity.id
_entity.type
_entity.pdbx_description
1 polymer ?
#
loop_
_entity_poly.entity_id
_entity_poly.type
_entity_poly.pdbx_seq_one_letter_code
_entity_poly.pdbx_strand_id
1 'polypeptide(L)'
;MYQLNIWTPSCMKASLPVSADVAHYLENRLIEQEIKRDELMQIIGYPVGIGGQGGSFLNSVYNFANAILKESNSATFHVQIEAIPAHSKLNPIFHSIKTLPEHGREIIVVFDDKEIMSGVEYCKKHEKFHSRRGSLKEERIHQWAYANEFYEQLQLPQFPKRKEVKSEVPELLKLLILAAVMSDKSETERSKKTQHPIH
;
A
#
# COMPACT_ATOMS: atom_id res chain seq x y z
N MET A 1 19.95 4.71 -3.56
CA MET A 1 20.53 5.85 -2.82
C MET A 1 21.06 5.28 -1.51
N TYR A 2 22.21 5.72 -1.03
CA TYR A 2 22.83 5.17 0.16
C TYR A 2 22.98 6.26 1.22
N GLN A 3 23.16 5.86 2.47
CA GLN A 3 23.40 6.74 3.60
C GLN A 3 24.71 6.34 4.26
N LEU A 4 25.66 7.27 4.30
CA LEU A 4 26.87 7.16 5.09
C LEU A 4 26.56 7.64 6.51
N ASN A 5 26.72 6.75 7.48
CA ASN A 5 26.55 7.03 8.89
C ASN A 5 27.92 7.03 9.57
N ILE A 6 28.20 8.05 10.38
CA ILE A 6 29.39 8.13 11.24
C ILE A 6 28.91 8.43 12.65
N TRP A 7 29.30 7.61 13.62
CA TRP A 7 28.95 7.84 15.02
C TRP A 7 30.12 7.58 15.96
N THR A 8 29.99 8.07 17.18
CA THR A 8 30.95 7.84 18.26
C THR A 8 30.31 7.03 19.39
N PRO A 9 31.11 6.36 20.22
CA PRO A 9 30.60 5.72 21.44
C PRO A 9 29.88 6.69 22.39
N SER A 10 30.19 7.98 22.30
CA SER A 10 29.64 9.08 23.09
C SER A 10 28.34 9.70 22.54
N CYS A 11 27.53 8.91 21.82
CA CYS A 11 26.19 9.27 21.32
C CYS A 11 26.10 10.28 20.15
N MET A 12 27.22 10.79 19.61
CA MET A 12 27.15 11.60 18.38
C MET A 12 26.87 10.66 17.20
N LYS A 13 25.85 10.94 16.39
CA LYS A 13 25.58 10.25 15.13
C LYS A 13 25.27 11.28 14.06
N ALA A 14 25.99 11.19 12.94
CA ALA A 14 25.82 12.04 11.78
C ALA A 14 25.59 11.17 10.55
N SER A 15 24.78 11.67 9.61
CA SER A 15 24.40 10.94 8.41
C SER A 15 24.50 11.82 7.17
N LEU A 16 25.03 11.27 6.07
CA LEU A 16 25.13 11.94 4.78
C LEU A 16 24.55 11.04 3.68
N PRO A 17 23.56 11.50 2.90
CA PRO A 17 23.12 10.76 1.72
C PRO A 17 24.20 10.79 0.63
N VAL A 18 24.51 9.63 0.06
CA VAL A 18 25.54 9.45 -0.96
C VAL A 18 25.00 8.67 -2.16
N SER A 19 25.62 8.88 -3.33
CA SER A 19 25.30 8.13 -4.54
C SER A 19 25.81 6.68 -4.46
N ALA A 20 25.31 5.81 -5.34
CA ALA A 20 25.74 4.41 -5.40
C ALA A 20 27.24 4.28 -5.66
N ASP A 21 27.76 5.11 -6.55
CA ASP A 21 29.17 5.13 -6.90
C ASP A 21 30.05 5.47 -5.66
N VAL A 22 29.60 6.38 -4.78
CA VAL A 22 30.35 6.79 -3.58
C VAL A 22 30.29 5.67 -2.56
N ALA A 23 29.10 5.07 -2.41
CA ALA A 23 28.88 3.95 -1.52
C ALA A 23 29.81 2.79 -1.86
N HIS A 24 29.87 2.38 -3.13
CA HIS A 24 30.77 1.31 -3.58
C HIS A 24 32.26 1.65 -3.43
N TYR A 25 32.64 2.92 -3.64
CA TYR A 25 34.02 3.34 -3.40
C TYR A 25 34.44 3.16 -1.93
N LEU A 26 33.56 3.57 -1.01
CA LEU A 26 33.83 3.53 0.42
C LEU A 26 33.65 2.13 1.03
N GLU A 27 32.71 1.33 0.52
CA GLU A 27 32.44 -0.04 0.98
C GLU A 27 33.69 -0.92 0.90
N ASN A 28 34.49 -0.77 -0.16
CA ASN A 28 35.77 -1.48 -0.30
C ASN A 28 36.87 -1.03 0.69
N ARG A 29 36.69 0.13 1.34
CA ARG A 29 37.67 0.74 2.25
C ARG A 29 37.28 0.64 3.71
N LEU A 30 35.98 0.55 3.99
CA LEU A 30 35.39 0.42 5.32
C LEU A 30 35.31 -1.05 5.76
N ILE A 31 36.43 -1.77 5.62
CA ILE A 31 36.53 -3.20 6.00
C ILE A 31 36.40 -3.34 7.54
N GLU A 32 36.80 -2.31 8.28
CA GLU A 32 36.70 -2.24 9.74
C GLU A 32 35.61 -1.23 10.14
N GLN A 33 34.69 -1.67 11.00
CA GLN A 33 33.56 -0.85 11.46
C GLN A 33 33.94 0.19 12.51
N GLU A 34 35.13 0.10 13.09
CA GLU A 34 35.67 1.05 14.05
C GLU A 34 36.99 1.60 13.52
N ILE A 35 37.07 2.92 13.40
CA ILE A 35 38.16 3.65 12.76
C ILE A 35 38.71 4.65 13.77
N LYS A 36 40.04 4.74 13.88
CA LYS A 36 40.66 5.77 14.72
C LYS A 36 40.54 7.15 14.09
N ARG A 37 40.50 8.17 14.94
CA ARG A 37 40.37 9.57 14.54
C ARG A 37 41.36 10.01 13.45
N ASP A 38 42.62 9.61 13.60
CA ASP A 38 43.73 9.92 12.70
C ASP A 38 43.67 9.17 11.36
N GLU A 39 42.98 8.03 11.33
CA GLU A 39 42.79 7.19 10.15
C GLU A 39 41.51 7.56 9.37
N LEU A 40 40.52 8.20 10.02
CA LEU A 40 39.21 8.53 9.43
C LEU A 40 39.32 9.28 8.10
N MET A 41 40.15 10.33 8.04
CA MET A 41 40.34 11.10 6.80
C MET A 41 41.14 10.35 5.74
N GLN A 42 41.98 9.39 6.13
CA GLN A 42 42.77 8.60 5.17
C GLN A 42 41.89 7.56 4.47
N ILE A 43 40.97 6.95 5.22
CA ILE A 43 40.04 5.94 4.73
C ILE A 43 38.96 6.59 3.84
N ILE A 44 38.38 7.70 4.32
CA ILE A 44 37.27 8.39 3.65
C ILE A 44 37.75 9.37 2.56
N GLY A 45 38.96 9.91 2.71
CA GLY A 45 39.51 10.95 1.86
C GLY A 45 40.23 10.46 0.60
N TYR A 46 40.48 11.43 -0.28
CA TYR A 46 41.27 11.27 -1.49
C TYR A 46 42.78 11.30 -1.15
N PRO A 47 43.66 10.55 -1.85
CA PRO A 47 45.10 10.69 -1.65
C PRO A 47 45.53 12.13 -1.94
N VAL A 48 46.14 12.76 -0.94
CA VAL A 48 46.66 14.13 -1.03
C VAL A 48 47.75 14.15 -2.12
N GLY A 49 47.52 14.87 -3.22
CA GLY A 49 48.56 15.13 -4.24
C GLY A 49 48.19 14.88 -5.70
N ILE A 50 47.02 14.33 -6.02
CA ILE A 50 46.57 14.20 -7.41
C ILE A 50 45.61 15.36 -7.70
N GLY A 51 46.03 16.28 -8.57
CA GLY A 51 45.37 17.57 -8.83
C GLY A 51 43.88 17.46 -9.15
N GLY A 52 43.04 17.65 -8.14
CA GLY A 52 41.59 17.74 -8.30
C GLY A 52 41.20 19.16 -8.69
N GLN A 53 41.01 19.43 -9.97
CA GLN A 53 40.22 20.59 -10.38
C GLN A 53 38.81 20.49 -9.76
N GLY A 54 38.30 21.63 -9.30
CA GLY A 54 37.08 21.76 -8.51
C GLY A 54 35.91 20.95 -9.06
N GLY A 55 35.27 20.20 -8.18
CA GLY A 55 34.08 19.39 -8.48
C GLY A 55 34.15 17.93 -8.04
N SER A 56 35.14 17.55 -7.23
CA SER A 56 35.35 16.14 -6.85
C SER A 56 34.11 15.52 -6.21
N PHE A 57 33.73 14.39 -6.79
CA PHE A 57 32.71 13.45 -6.38
C PHE A 57 32.74 13.07 -4.88
N LEU A 58 33.90 13.18 -4.22
CA LEU A 58 34.09 12.88 -2.79
C LEU A 58 34.15 14.13 -1.90
N ASN A 59 34.04 15.35 -2.46
CA ASN A 59 34.15 16.59 -1.67
C ASN A 59 33.08 16.67 -0.58
N SER A 60 31.85 16.24 -0.87
CA SER A 60 30.77 16.20 0.11
C SER A 60 31.10 15.28 1.27
N VAL A 61 31.70 14.13 0.99
CA VAL A 61 32.11 13.13 1.99
C VAL A 61 33.28 13.65 2.83
N TYR A 62 34.27 14.26 2.18
CA TYR A 62 35.43 14.86 2.84
C TYR A 62 35.01 15.99 3.79
N ASN A 63 34.15 16.90 3.32
CA ASN A 63 33.66 18.02 4.13
C ASN A 63 32.82 17.51 5.31
N PHE A 64 32.01 16.48 5.10
CA PHE A 64 31.23 15.84 6.14
C PHE A 64 32.10 15.20 7.23
N ALA A 65 33.09 14.39 6.86
CA ALA A 65 34.03 13.79 7.82
C ALA A 65 34.84 14.87 8.57
N ASN A 66 35.30 15.92 7.88
CA ASN A 66 36.02 17.03 8.50
C ASN A 66 35.15 17.80 9.51
N ALA A 67 33.86 18.01 9.21
CA ALA A 67 32.93 18.64 10.14
C ALA A 67 32.77 17.80 11.41
N ILE A 68 32.62 16.48 11.27
CA ILE A 68 32.52 15.55 12.40
C ILE A 68 33.78 15.57 13.27
N LEU A 69 34.95 15.60 12.65
CA LEU A 69 36.21 15.70 13.39
C LEU A 69 36.35 17.01 14.15
N LYS A 70 35.80 18.11 13.63
CA LYS A 70 35.80 19.40 14.34
C LYS A 70 34.80 19.42 15.51
N GLU A 71 33.68 18.72 15.37
CA GLU A 71 32.60 18.72 16.36
C GLU A 71 32.82 17.68 17.47
N SER A 72 33.49 16.57 17.17
CA SER A 72 33.74 15.49 18.12
C SER A 72 35.21 15.39 18.52
N ASN A 73 35.46 15.21 19.83
CA ASN A 73 36.77 14.88 20.39
C ASN A 73 36.97 13.37 20.61
N SER A 74 36.13 12.52 20.00
CA SER A 74 36.26 11.06 20.14
C SER A 74 37.56 10.54 19.52
N ALA A 75 38.15 9.54 20.17
CA ALA A 75 39.32 8.83 19.67
C ALA A 75 38.97 7.80 18.58
N THR A 76 37.76 7.23 18.65
CA THR A 76 37.26 6.24 17.69
C THR A 76 35.92 6.65 17.11
N PHE A 77 35.67 6.23 15.88
CA PHE A 77 34.47 6.49 15.11
C PHE A 77 34.02 5.19 14.48
N HIS A 78 32.71 4.97 14.48
CA HIS A 78 32.11 3.90 13.72
C HIS A 78 31.55 4.45 12.43
N VAL A 79 31.80 3.74 11.34
CA VAL A 79 31.39 4.17 10.01
C VAL A 79 30.64 3.03 9.34
N GLN A 80 29.46 3.33 8.80
CA GLN A 80 28.62 2.35 8.13
C GLN A 80 27.93 2.98 6.94
N ILE A 81 27.78 2.19 5.89
CA ILE A 81 27.00 2.55 4.72
C ILE A 81 25.77 1.68 4.70
N GLU A 82 24.60 2.30 4.64
CA GLU A 82 23.32 1.61 4.54
C GLU A 82 22.67 1.99 3.22
N ALA A 83 22.13 1.01 2.50
CA ALA A 83 21.24 1.32 1.39
C ALA A 83 19.97 1.96 1.99
N ILE A 84 19.62 3.17 1.54
CA ILE A 84 18.32 3.73 1.88
C ILE A 84 17.33 2.92 1.05
N PRO A 85 16.47 2.08 1.67
CA PRO A 85 15.43 1.41 0.91
C PRO A 85 14.61 2.52 0.26
N ALA A 86 14.60 2.53 -1.08
CA ALA A 86 13.70 3.37 -1.81
C ALA A 86 12.32 3.00 -1.27
N HIS A 87 11.70 3.90 -0.50
CA HIS A 87 10.29 3.74 -0.17
C HIS A 87 9.65 3.51 -1.53
N SER A 88 9.05 2.33 -1.71
CA SER A 88 8.35 1.98 -2.93
C SER A 88 7.53 3.21 -3.26
N LYS A 89 7.84 3.88 -4.38
CA LYS A 89 6.97 4.94 -4.87
C LYS A 89 5.60 4.27 -4.89
N LEU A 90 4.72 4.68 -3.98
CA LEU A 90 3.35 4.17 -3.96
C LEU A 90 2.85 4.49 -5.35
N ASN A 91 2.77 3.48 -6.21
CA ASN A 91 2.13 3.67 -7.50
C ASN A 91 0.74 4.19 -7.14
N PRO A 92 0.26 5.26 -7.78
CA PRO A 92 -1.06 5.79 -7.45
C PRO A 92 -2.10 4.67 -7.63
N ILE A 93 -2.52 4.06 -6.52
CA ILE A 93 -3.51 2.97 -6.48
C ILE A 93 -4.90 3.48 -6.82
N PHE A 94 -5.11 4.78 -6.60
CA PHE A 94 -6.37 5.43 -6.86
C PHE A 94 -6.41 5.94 -8.29
N HIS A 95 -7.33 5.38 -9.03
CA HIS A 95 -7.76 5.79 -10.34
C HIS A 95 -8.91 6.80 -10.22
N SER A 96 -8.96 7.72 -11.18
CA SER A 96 -10.09 8.66 -11.30
C SER A 96 -11.32 7.91 -11.84
N ILE A 97 -12.51 8.41 -11.52
CA ILE A 97 -13.75 7.90 -12.13
C ILE A 97 -13.76 7.99 -13.66
N LYS A 98 -12.98 8.92 -14.24
CA LYS A 98 -12.81 9.06 -15.71
C LYS A 98 -12.18 7.82 -16.36
N THR A 99 -11.41 7.06 -15.59
CA THR A 99 -10.84 5.79 -16.03
C THR A 99 -11.72 4.67 -15.52
N LEU A 100 -12.30 3.88 -16.41
CA LEU A 100 -13.19 2.79 -16.03
C LEU A 100 -12.38 1.53 -15.69
N PRO A 101 -12.76 0.78 -14.64
CA PRO A 101 -12.11 -0.47 -14.30
C PRO A 101 -12.39 -1.56 -15.33
N GLU A 102 -11.52 -2.58 -15.33
CA GLU A 102 -11.79 -3.82 -16.03
C GLU A 102 -13.04 -4.52 -15.47
N HIS A 103 -13.83 -5.12 -16.36
CA HIS A 103 -15.04 -5.84 -15.97
C HIS A 103 -14.72 -7.07 -15.12
N GLY A 104 -15.50 -7.30 -14.06
CA GLY A 104 -15.42 -8.50 -13.23
C GLY A 104 -14.24 -8.53 -12.25
N ARG A 105 -13.49 -7.43 -12.12
CA ARG A 105 -12.49 -7.27 -11.06
C ARG A 105 -13.09 -6.53 -9.87
N GLU A 106 -12.76 -7.01 -8.68
CA GLU A 106 -13.16 -6.38 -7.43
C GLU A 106 -12.36 -5.08 -7.22
N ILE A 107 -13.07 -4.01 -6.96
CA ILE A 107 -12.52 -2.69 -6.70
C ILE A 107 -12.95 -2.16 -5.33
N ILE A 108 -12.15 -1.25 -4.82
CA ILE A 108 -12.46 -0.38 -3.69
C ILE A 108 -12.90 0.97 -4.27
N VAL A 109 -13.99 1.51 -3.74
CA VAL A 109 -14.53 2.81 -4.14
C VAL A 109 -14.42 3.77 -2.97
N VAL A 110 -13.96 4.99 -3.26
CA VAL A 110 -13.90 6.11 -2.34
C VAL A 110 -14.94 7.13 -2.78
N PHE A 111 -15.87 7.47 -1.89
CA PHE A 111 -16.92 8.45 -2.14
C PHE A 111 -16.46 9.87 -1.75
N ASP A 112 -17.18 10.88 -2.23
CA ASP A 112 -16.87 12.30 -1.93
C ASP A 112 -16.96 12.65 -0.44
N ASP A 113 -17.77 11.90 0.32
CA ASP A 113 -17.88 11.99 1.78
C ASP A 113 -16.76 11.27 2.54
N LYS A 114 -15.76 10.76 1.80
CA LYS A 114 -14.62 9.97 2.28
C LYS A 114 -14.98 8.58 2.81
N GLU A 115 -16.20 8.11 2.59
CA GLU A 115 -16.53 6.71 2.85
C GLU A 115 -15.81 5.80 1.86
N ILE A 116 -15.38 4.63 2.34
CA ILE A 116 -14.69 3.62 1.54
C ILE A 116 -15.55 2.35 1.51
N MET A 117 -15.78 1.81 0.32
CA MET A 117 -16.56 0.59 0.13
C MET A 117 -15.76 -0.45 -0.65
N SER A 118 -15.76 -1.68 -0.14
CA SER A 118 -15.18 -2.85 -0.78
C SER A 118 -16.24 -3.78 -1.38
N GLY A 119 -15.84 -4.73 -2.21
CA GLY A 119 -16.77 -5.67 -2.85
C GLY A 119 -17.64 -5.02 -3.93
N VAL A 120 -17.06 -4.04 -4.62
CA VAL A 120 -17.67 -3.37 -5.77
C VAL A 120 -17.06 -3.93 -7.05
N GLU A 121 -17.86 -4.01 -8.11
CA GLU A 121 -17.41 -4.38 -9.44
C GLU A 121 -17.99 -3.40 -10.47
N TYR A 122 -17.27 -3.19 -11.57
CA TYR A 122 -17.80 -2.46 -12.72
C TYR A 122 -18.41 -3.44 -13.73
N CYS A 123 -19.69 -3.25 -14.06
CA CYS A 123 -20.37 -4.03 -15.09
C CYS A 123 -20.41 -3.27 -16.40
N LYS A 124 -19.65 -3.75 -17.41
CA LYS A 124 -19.64 -3.16 -18.75
C LYS A 124 -21.01 -3.22 -19.45
N LYS A 125 -21.85 -4.21 -19.14
CA LYS A 125 -23.19 -4.36 -19.75
C LYS A 125 -24.19 -3.30 -19.25
N HIS A 126 -24.08 -2.92 -17.98
CA HIS A 126 -24.97 -1.94 -17.36
C HIS A 126 -24.36 -0.54 -17.31
N GLU A 127 -23.09 -0.41 -17.73
CA GLU A 127 -22.26 0.80 -17.61
C GLU A 127 -22.29 1.40 -16.20
N LYS A 128 -22.33 0.53 -15.17
CA LYS A 128 -22.54 0.92 -13.78
C LYS A 128 -21.65 0.13 -12.82
N PHE A 129 -21.35 0.79 -11.71
CA PHE A 129 -20.71 0.19 -10.54
C PHE A 129 -21.77 -0.56 -9.73
N HIS A 130 -21.54 -1.83 -9.45
CA HIS A 130 -22.42 -2.67 -8.64
C HIS A 130 -21.73 -3.06 -7.35
N SER A 131 -22.47 -2.93 -6.26
CA SER A 131 -22.16 -3.56 -4.99
C SER A 131 -23.17 -4.68 -4.74
N ARG A 132 -22.93 -5.51 -3.71
CA ARG A 132 -23.92 -6.48 -3.23
C ARG A 132 -25.26 -5.85 -2.79
N ARG A 133 -25.27 -4.55 -2.49
CA ARG A 133 -26.48 -3.79 -2.08
C ARG A 133 -27.22 -3.15 -3.26
N GLY A 134 -26.69 -3.27 -4.48
CA GLY A 134 -27.23 -2.65 -5.68
C GLY A 134 -26.25 -1.73 -6.38
N SER A 135 -26.75 -1.02 -7.38
CA SER A 135 -25.95 -0.12 -8.22
C SER A 135 -25.58 1.15 -7.47
N LEU A 136 -24.33 1.58 -7.61
CA LEU A 136 -23.82 2.82 -7.03
C LEU A 136 -24.02 3.99 -7.99
N LYS A 137 -24.17 5.19 -7.44
CA LYS A 137 -24.22 6.43 -8.22
C LYS A 137 -22.79 6.89 -8.51
N GLU A 138 -22.43 6.91 -9.79
CA GLU A 138 -21.10 7.33 -10.25
C GLU A 138 -20.73 8.76 -9.80
N GLU A 139 -21.71 9.65 -9.76
CA GLU A 139 -21.55 11.05 -9.32
C GLU A 139 -21.04 11.21 -7.88
N ARG A 140 -21.21 10.18 -7.03
CA ARG A 140 -20.71 10.20 -5.65
C ARG A 140 -19.34 9.58 -5.52
N ILE A 141 -18.82 8.96 -6.59
CA ILE A 141 -17.54 8.26 -6.59
C ILE A 141 -16.43 9.26 -6.91
N HIS A 142 -15.59 9.51 -5.93
CA HIS A 142 -14.42 10.35 -6.10
C HIS A 142 -13.32 9.61 -6.86
N GLN A 143 -12.97 8.41 -6.37
CA GLN A 143 -11.85 7.60 -6.85
C GLN A 143 -12.15 6.11 -6.63
N TRP A 144 -11.43 5.25 -7.35
CA TRP A 144 -11.49 3.81 -7.15
C TRP A 144 -10.09 3.18 -7.26
N ALA A 145 -9.90 2.01 -6.68
CA ALA A 145 -8.65 1.25 -6.73
C ALA A 145 -8.94 -0.23 -6.92
N TYR A 146 -8.05 -0.99 -7.56
CA TYR A 146 -8.17 -2.45 -7.56
C TYR A 146 -7.97 -2.99 -6.15
N ALA A 147 -8.86 -3.89 -5.72
CA ALA A 147 -8.85 -4.37 -4.33
C ALA A 147 -7.53 -5.07 -3.96
N ASN A 148 -6.98 -5.90 -4.85
CA ASN A 148 -5.70 -6.57 -4.62
C ASN A 148 -4.56 -5.56 -4.41
N GLU A 149 -4.46 -4.56 -5.29
CA GLU A 149 -3.41 -3.53 -5.22
C GLU A 149 -3.56 -2.64 -3.99
N PHE A 150 -4.80 -2.31 -3.62
CA PHE A 150 -5.12 -1.51 -2.43
C PHE A 150 -4.67 -2.20 -1.14
N TYR A 151 -5.00 -3.48 -0.95
CA TYR A 151 -4.60 -4.22 0.26
C TYR A 151 -3.10 -4.52 0.29
N GLU A 152 -2.50 -4.87 -0.86
CA GLU A 152 -1.07 -5.18 -0.95
C GLU A 152 -0.20 -3.94 -0.68
N GLN A 153 -0.52 -2.80 -1.28
CA GLN A 153 0.30 -1.59 -1.10
C GLN A 153 0.15 -0.95 0.28
N LEU A 154 -1.03 -1.03 0.89
CA LEU A 154 -1.28 -0.49 2.23
C LEU A 154 -0.95 -1.48 3.34
N GLN A 155 -0.49 -2.69 3.00
CA GLN A 155 -0.22 -3.79 3.95
C GLN A 155 -1.41 -4.05 4.89
N LEU A 156 -2.64 -3.87 4.37
CA LEU A 156 -3.86 -4.04 5.16
C LEU A 156 -4.27 -5.51 5.16
N PRO A 157 -4.76 -6.06 6.29
CA PRO A 157 -5.33 -7.38 6.31
C PRO A 157 -6.53 -7.41 5.35
N GLN A 158 -6.50 -8.31 4.37
CA GLN A 158 -7.63 -8.48 3.46
C GLN A 158 -8.86 -8.86 4.28
N PHE A 159 -9.97 -8.15 4.08
CA PHE A 159 -11.23 -8.57 4.70
C PHE A 159 -11.54 -9.99 4.22
N PRO A 160 -11.90 -10.91 5.14
CA PRO A 160 -12.20 -12.28 4.74
C PRO A 160 -13.31 -12.24 3.70
N LYS A 161 -13.04 -12.78 2.50
CA LYS A 161 -14.07 -13.05 1.51
C LYS A 161 -15.13 -13.88 2.22
N ARG A 162 -16.26 -13.26 2.59
CA ARG A 162 -17.38 -14.01 3.19
C ARG A 162 -17.68 -15.11 2.19
N LYS A 163 -17.49 -16.36 2.62
CA LYS A 163 -17.88 -17.57 1.89
C LYS A 163 -19.21 -17.26 1.23
N GLU A 164 -19.31 -17.51 -0.07
CA GLU A 164 -20.62 -17.64 -0.69
C GLU A 164 -21.41 -18.59 0.20
N VAL A 165 -22.34 -18.05 0.96
CA VAL A 165 -23.37 -18.87 1.57
C VAL A 165 -24.11 -19.38 0.35
N LYS A 166 -23.76 -20.60 -0.10
CA LYS A 166 -24.63 -21.38 -0.97
C LYS A 166 -26.00 -21.21 -0.36
N SER A 167 -26.91 -20.57 -1.10
CA SER A 167 -28.29 -20.40 -0.67
C SER A 167 -28.97 -21.77 -0.77
N GLU A 168 -28.52 -22.73 0.02
CA GLU A 168 -29.31 -23.88 0.38
C GLU A 168 -30.33 -23.35 1.37
N VAL A 169 -31.44 -22.84 0.83
CA VAL A 169 -32.62 -22.52 1.62
C VAL A 169 -32.92 -23.79 2.43
N PRO A 170 -32.88 -23.73 3.77
CA PRO A 170 -33.15 -24.88 4.63
C PRO A 170 -34.45 -25.55 4.19
N GLU A 171 -34.48 -26.88 4.14
CA GLU A 171 -35.65 -27.65 3.68
C GLU A 171 -36.96 -27.23 4.36
N LEU A 172 -36.88 -26.83 5.64
CA LEU A 172 -38.00 -26.27 6.41
C LEU A 172 -38.55 -24.96 5.83
N LEU A 173 -37.69 -24.08 5.33
CA LEU A 173 -38.10 -22.84 4.67
C LEU A 173 -38.75 -23.13 3.30
N LYS A 174 -38.28 -24.15 2.57
CA LYS A 174 -38.95 -24.61 1.35
C LYS A 174 -40.34 -25.19 1.64
N LEU A 175 -40.48 -25.97 2.72
CA LEU A 175 -41.75 -26.52 3.18
C LEU A 175 -42.72 -25.44 3.66
N LEU A 176 -42.23 -24.42 4.37
CA LEU A 176 -43.04 -23.26 4.79
C LEU A 176 -43.56 -22.45 3.60
N ILE A 177 -42.70 -22.21 2.60
CA ILE A 177 -43.10 -21.52 1.36
C ILE A 177 -44.11 -22.36 0.58
N LEU A 178 -43.90 -23.68 0.46
CA LEU A 178 -44.88 -24.58 -0.17
C LEU A 178 -46.23 -24.57 0.57
N ALA A 179 -46.21 -24.65 1.90
CA ALA A 179 -47.42 -24.66 2.73
C ALA A 179 -48.21 -23.34 2.60
N ALA A 180 -47.52 -22.21 2.50
CA ALA A 180 -48.14 -20.91 2.25
C ALA A 180 -48.80 -20.85 0.86
N VAL A 181 -48.09 -21.30 -0.19
CA VAL A 181 -48.63 -21.35 -1.57
C VAL A 181 -49.81 -22.32 -1.69
N MET A 182 -49.81 -23.43 -0.94
CA MET A 182 -50.93 -24.38 -0.94
C MET A 182 -52.11 -23.91 -0.10
N SER A 183 -51.89 -23.12 0.97
CA SER A 183 -52.97 -22.50 1.74
C SER A 183 -53.72 -21.45 0.90
N ASP A 184 -53.01 -20.64 0.11
CA ASP A 184 -53.62 -19.66 -0.80
C ASP A 184 -54.50 -20.33 -1.87
N LYS A 185 -54.08 -21.49 -2.39
CA LYS A 185 -54.91 -22.23 -3.36
C LYS A 185 -56.20 -22.79 -2.77
N SER A 186 -56.21 -23.12 -1.48
CA SER A 186 -57.38 -23.67 -0.80
C SER A 186 -58.47 -22.63 -0.49
N GLU A 187 -58.14 -21.35 -0.40
CA GLU A 187 -59.12 -20.27 -0.26
C GLU A 187 -59.81 -19.93 -1.58
N THR A 188 -59.11 -20.04 -2.72
CA THR A 188 -59.71 -19.80 -4.05
C THR A 188 -60.76 -20.84 -4.49
N GLU A 189 -60.75 -22.07 -3.96
CA GLU A 189 -61.77 -23.08 -4.30
C GLU A 189 -62.99 -23.07 -3.38
N ARG A 190 -62.93 -22.49 -2.18
CA ARG A 190 -64.10 -22.34 -1.29
C ARG A 190 -65.00 -21.16 -1.62
N SER A 191 -64.49 -20.13 -2.30
CA SER A 191 -65.28 -18.93 -2.64
C SER A 191 -66.27 -19.13 -3.82
N LYS A 192 -66.12 -20.21 -4.61
CA LYS A 192 -67.00 -20.49 -5.77
C LYS A 192 -68.26 -21.31 -5.46
N LYS A 193 -68.52 -21.73 -4.21
CA LYS A 193 -69.63 -22.66 -3.90
C LYS A 193 -70.79 -22.06 -3.07
N THR A 194 -70.81 -20.76 -2.81
CA THR A 194 -71.89 -20.10 -2.07
C THR A 194 -72.44 -18.88 -2.80
N GLN A 195 -73.10 -19.11 -3.94
CA GLN A 195 -74.18 -18.24 -4.41
C GLN A 195 -75.34 -19.14 -4.88
N HIS A 196 -76.34 -19.29 -4.01
CA HIS A 196 -77.65 -19.85 -4.35
C HIS A 196 -78.41 -18.92 -5.30
N PRO A 197 -79.26 -19.44 -6.19
CA PRO A 197 -80.11 -18.63 -7.07
C PRO A 197 -81.34 -18.15 -6.30
N ILE A 198 -81.73 -16.89 -6.51
CA ILE A 198 -83.06 -16.39 -6.19
C ILE A 198 -83.75 -16.16 -7.53
N HIS A 199 -84.85 -16.86 -7.76
CA HIS A 199 -85.87 -16.53 -8.75
C HIS A 199 -87.20 -16.38 -8.02
#